data_AF-A0A821MDZ5-F1
#
_entry.id   AF-A0A821MDZ5-F1
#
_cell.length_a   1.000
_cell.length_b   1.000
_cell.length_c   1.000
_cell.angle_alpha   90.00
_cell.angle_beta   90.00
_cell.angle_gamma   90.00
#
_symmetry.space_group_name_H-M   'P 1'
#
loop_
_entity.id
_entity.type
_entity.pdbx_description
1 polymer ?
#
loop_
_entity_poly.entity_id
_entity_poly.type
_entity_poly.pdbx_seq_one_letter_code
_entity_poly.pdbx_strand_id
1 'polypeptide(L)'
;MVDANHSMKENVVKDSISVNGSETPKRASWGSPLEFILACLGYAVGLGNVWRFPYLCYRNGGGAFLIPFFLMIMIVGLPIFYLELYVGQYTALGPLKAFQSISPFFSGVGYCALMVVSMISVYYMIIVAWTLYYTVVSIIGNLEWGTCSNDYNTDFCYSGEYDSRCRENNTGVAADLTYYMRKCMSIEDICIMTGYQPYNDKYCMDGSETVPWYTNATRILASEEYYNQRVLGIGDATWENWGTIQWHLVGCLFGCWVVAFLVVIKGVQSAGKVVYFTALFPYVMLTALLIRGVTLDGAGEGILFYLTPRWENLLSARVWGDAASQTFYSFGVACGSLVTLASYNKFTNNCHFDAVFVCIANYLTSIYAGFVIFSVLGFQANKMGVSVDDVAQSGPGLAFVVYPEALLQMPVPQLWCILFFFMLFILGLGSQFAGIEAINTTIVDRWPVLRKRYWMVTAFTCFVCFLLGLPMCFSGGVYLFTLLDWNTASWAILLIGIAEVTAVSWSYGINRALQDLETMNMKFNIVLRLFWKGVWLVAVPFVSFAILIFVLVEWTPPSYGNYKFPLFADILGWAIGTSTIIFFPMGVVWALYKGYRGMDLFRPTSDWKPAVLPSESEANTYDNLAYL
;
A
#
# COMPACT_ATOMS: atom_id res chain seq x y z
N MET A 1 -45.59 63.15 -29.78
CA MET A 1 -45.36 63.23 -28.31
C MET A 1 -45.96 62.00 -27.63
N VAL A 2 -45.52 60.82 -28.06
CA VAL A 2 -45.77 59.53 -27.41
C VAL A 2 -44.49 58.76 -27.70
N ASP A 3 -43.72 58.48 -26.65
CA ASP A 3 -42.61 57.50 -26.55
C ASP A 3 -41.58 57.98 -25.52
N ALA A 4 -41.92 57.81 -24.24
CA ALA A 4 -40.96 57.89 -23.14
C ALA A 4 -41.45 57.21 -21.84
N ASN A 5 -42.35 56.22 -21.90
CA ASN A 5 -42.91 55.59 -20.69
C ASN A 5 -42.97 54.06 -20.68
N HIS A 6 -42.33 53.37 -21.63
CA HIS A 6 -42.30 51.89 -21.66
C HIS A 6 -40.99 51.26 -21.18
N SER A 7 -39.95 52.04 -20.83
CA SER A 7 -38.66 51.49 -20.39
C SER A 7 -38.46 51.43 -18.86
N MET A 8 -39.45 51.81 -18.06
CA MET A 8 -39.30 51.93 -16.60
C MET A 8 -40.11 50.92 -15.77
N LYS A 9 -40.68 49.89 -16.41
CA LYS A 9 -41.39 48.78 -15.72
C LYS A 9 -40.82 47.37 -15.94
N GLU A 10 -39.78 47.19 -16.75
CA GLU A 10 -39.11 45.88 -16.92
C GLU A 10 -37.92 45.66 -15.99
N ASN A 11 -37.47 46.67 -15.24
CA ASN A 11 -36.33 46.55 -14.32
C ASN A 11 -36.71 46.44 -12.84
N VAL A 12 -37.98 46.17 -12.50
CA VAL A 12 -38.42 45.98 -11.10
C VAL A 12 -38.87 44.53 -10.81
N VAL A 13 -38.89 43.65 -11.81
CA VAL A 13 -39.21 42.21 -11.61
C VAL A 13 -37.95 41.33 -11.51
N LYS A 14 -36.74 41.89 -11.57
CA LYS A 14 -35.49 41.13 -11.38
C LYS A 14 -34.96 41.08 -9.94
N ASP A 15 -35.56 41.79 -8.99
CA ASP A 15 -35.06 41.90 -7.61
C ASP A 15 -36.06 41.43 -6.54
N SER A 16 -36.82 40.35 -6.78
CA SER A 16 -37.70 39.83 -5.72
C SER A 16 -38.02 38.33 -5.77
N ILE A 17 -37.06 37.46 -6.12
CA ILE A 17 -36.99 36.09 -5.57
C ILE A 17 -35.52 35.66 -5.43
N SER A 18 -34.81 36.24 -4.46
CA SER A 18 -33.66 35.57 -3.83
C SER A 18 -34.04 35.23 -2.39
N VAL A 19 -35.07 34.38 -2.27
CA VAL A 19 -35.34 33.66 -1.03
C VAL A 19 -34.07 32.86 -0.73
N ASN A 20 -33.46 33.12 0.43
CA ASN A 20 -32.36 32.36 1.04
C ASN A 20 -32.35 30.88 0.60
N GLY A 21 -31.55 30.57 -0.41
CA GLY A 21 -31.22 29.22 -0.82
C GLY A 21 -29.73 29.04 -0.60
N SER A 22 -29.36 28.28 0.42
CA SER A 22 -27.98 27.81 0.54
C SER A 22 -27.65 26.95 -0.68
N GLU A 23 -27.13 27.55 -1.75
CA GLU A 23 -26.58 26.78 -2.87
C GLU A 23 -25.45 25.90 -2.31
N THR A 24 -25.75 24.61 -2.20
CA THR A 24 -24.75 23.61 -1.81
C THR A 24 -23.63 23.66 -2.85
N PRO A 25 -22.37 23.87 -2.44
CA PRO A 25 -21.27 23.99 -3.40
C PRO A 25 -21.17 22.73 -4.28
N LYS A 26 -20.95 22.95 -5.57
CA LYS A 26 -20.75 21.87 -6.55
C LYS A 26 -19.56 20.99 -6.12
N ARG A 27 -19.70 19.68 -6.32
CA ARG A 27 -18.62 18.72 -6.08
C ARG A 27 -17.49 18.99 -7.08
N ALA A 28 -16.24 18.82 -6.65
CA ALA A 28 -15.10 18.88 -7.55
C ALA A 28 -15.14 17.72 -8.56
N SER A 29 -14.36 17.83 -9.63
CA SER A 29 -14.14 16.75 -10.59
C SER A 29 -12.67 16.73 -10.98
N TRP A 30 -12.20 15.59 -11.50
CA TRP A 30 -10.88 15.50 -12.12
C TRP A 30 -10.76 16.48 -13.29
N GLY A 31 -9.57 17.05 -13.47
CA GLY A 31 -9.27 17.94 -14.59
C GLY A 31 -9.17 17.19 -15.93
N SER A 32 -8.74 15.93 -15.89
CA SER A 32 -8.77 15.02 -17.04
C SER A 32 -8.91 13.55 -16.61
N PRO A 33 -9.37 12.64 -17.49
CA PRO A 33 -9.41 11.21 -17.19
C PRO A 33 -8.03 10.61 -16.86
N LEU A 34 -6.97 11.17 -17.45
CA LEU A 34 -5.60 10.73 -17.17
C LEU A 34 -5.19 11.02 -15.72
N GLU A 35 -5.65 12.13 -15.12
CA GLU A 35 -5.40 12.43 -13.70
C GLU A 35 -6.01 11.36 -12.79
N PHE A 36 -7.21 10.88 -13.12
CA PHE A 36 -7.87 9.80 -12.40
C PHE A 36 -7.11 8.47 -12.53
N ILE A 37 -6.70 8.08 -13.74
CA ILE A 37 -5.94 6.85 -13.97
C ILE A 37 -4.60 6.89 -13.23
N LEU A 38 -3.87 8.02 -13.31
CA LEU A 38 -2.59 8.18 -12.61
C LEU A 38 -2.78 8.23 -11.09
N ALA A 39 -3.89 8.76 -10.59
CA ALA A 39 -4.24 8.69 -9.18
C ALA A 39 -4.53 7.24 -8.74
N CYS A 40 -5.29 6.47 -9.51
CA CYS A 40 -5.50 5.05 -9.24
C CYS A 40 -4.19 4.24 -9.29
N LEU A 41 -3.31 4.56 -10.25
CA LEU A 41 -2.00 3.94 -10.37
C LEU A 41 -1.09 4.29 -9.21
N GLY A 42 -1.02 5.56 -8.79
CA GLY A 42 -0.24 5.98 -7.62
C GLY A 42 -0.79 5.44 -6.29
N TYR A 43 -2.08 5.10 -6.24
CA TYR A 43 -2.67 4.40 -5.10
C TYR A 43 -2.27 2.92 -5.07
N ALA A 44 -2.39 2.23 -6.20
CA ALA A 44 -2.11 0.79 -6.32
C ALA A 44 -0.60 0.46 -6.36
N VAL A 45 0.22 1.35 -6.91
CA VAL A 45 1.68 1.21 -6.96
C VAL A 45 2.28 1.91 -5.75
N GLY A 46 2.62 1.13 -4.73
CA GLY A 46 3.20 1.62 -3.49
C GLY A 46 4.48 0.89 -3.10
N LEU A 47 4.88 1.05 -1.84
CA LEU A 47 6.08 0.41 -1.29
C LEU A 47 6.01 -1.13 -1.35
N GLY A 48 4.80 -1.69 -1.30
CA GLY A 48 4.57 -3.14 -1.40
C GLY A 48 5.05 -3.75 -2.73
N ASN A 49 5.02 -3.00 -3.84
CA ASN A 49 5.52 -3.47 -5.13
C ASN A 49 7.05 -3.59 -5.14
N VAL A 50 7.73 -2.74 -4.37
CA VAL A 50 9.20 -2.64 -4.36
C VAL A 50 9.81 -3.61 -3.35
N TRP A 51 9.23 -3.76 -2.16
CA TRP A 51 9.85 -4.59 -1.11
C TRP A 51 9.13 -5.87 -0.74
N ARG A 52 7.82 -5.99 -1.00
CA ARG A 52 7.01 -7.12 -0.54
C ARG A 52 6.85 -8.14 -1.65
N PHE A 53 6.47 -7.68 -2.82
CA PHE A 53 6.29 -8.56 -3.98
C PHE A 53 7.57 -9.34 -4.35
N PRO A 54 8.76 -8.72 -4.46
CA PRO A 54 9.97 -9.46 -4.80
C PRO A 54 10.31 -10.53 -3.76
N TYR A 55 10.14 -10.19 -2.47
CA TYR A 55 10.29 -11.13 -1.36
C TYR A 55 9.33 -12.33 -1.50
N LEU A 56 8.03 -12.07 -1.72
CA LEU A 56 7.04 -13.13 -1.88
C LEU A 56 7.30 -13.98 -3.12
N CYS A 57 7.75 -13.37 -4.21
CA CYS A 57 8.06 -14.09 -5.45
C CYS A 57 9.13 -15.15 -5.22
N TYR A 58 10.29 -14.79 -4.65
CA TYR A 58 11.33 -15.80 -4.43
C TYR A 58 10.88 -16.85 -3.42
N ARG A 59 10.33 -16.44 -2.27
CA ARG A 59 9.90 -17.35 -1.19
C ARG A 59 8.91 -18.40 -1.67
N ASN A 60 7.99 -18.00 -2.55
CA ASN A 60 6.90 -18.84 -3.04
C ASN A 60 7.17 -19.50 -4.40
N GLY A 61 8.44 -19.69 -4.74
CA GLY A 61 8.85 -20.51 -5.89
C GLY A 61 9.35 -19.74 -7.10
N GLY A 62 9.85 -18.52 -6.89
CA GLY A 62 10.43 -17.68 -7.95
C GLY A 62 9.42 -17.40 -9.05
N GLY A 63 9.83 -17.58 -10.31
CA GLY A 63 8.97 -17.34 -11.47
C GLY A 63 7.64 -18.11 -11.48
N ALA A 64 7.55 -19.23 -10.76
CA ALA A 64 6.30 -19.99 -10.64
C ALA A 64 5.20 -19.19 -9.90
N PHE A 65 5.57 -18.34 -8.93
CA PHE A 65 4.65 -17.50 -8.16
C PHE A 65 3.89 -16.46 -9.00
N LEU A 66 4.40 -16.10 -10.18
CA LEU A 66 3.74 -15.15 -11.08
C LEU A 66 2.38 -15.67 -11.56
N ILE A 67 2.21 -16.99 -11.66
CA ILE A 67 0.95 -17.64 -12.07
C ILE A 67 -0.15 -17.45 -11.01
N PRO A 68 0.00 -17.92 -9.74
CA PRO A 68 -1.02 -17.71 -8.73
C PRO A 68 -1.26 -16.22 -8.47
N PHE A 69 -0.23 -15.38 -8.54
CA PHE A 69 -0.42 -13.93 -8.42
C PHE A 69 -1.31 -13.38 -9.54
N PHE A 70 -0.99 -13.64 -10.81
CA PHE A 70 -1.81 -13.19 -11.94
C PHE A 70 -3.26 -13.70 -11.86
N LEU A 71 -3.45 -14.98 -11.49
CA LEU A 71 -4.79 -15.55 -11.33
C LEU A 71 -5.58 -14.90 -10.21
N MET A 72 -4.96 -14.61 -9.06
CA MET A 72 -5.62 -13.91 -7.95
C MET A 72 -6.00 -12.47 -8.32
N ILE A 73 -5.18 -11.79 -9.14
CA ILE A 73 -5.56 -10.48 -9.69
C ILE A 73 -6.79 -10.63 -10.59
N MET A 74 -6.80 -11.58 -11.52
CA MET A 74 -7.91 -11.74 -12.48
C MET A 74 -9.23 -12.18 -11.83
N ILE A 75 -9.16 -13.02 -10.79
CA ILE A 75 -10.33 -13.64 -10.14
C ILE A 75 -10.84 -12.80 -8.96
N VAL A 76 -9.96 -12.07 -8.26
CA VAL A 76 -10.31 -11.35 -7.03
C VAL A 76 -9.97 -9.87 -7.12
N GLY A 77 -8.72 -9.52 -7.42
CA GLY A 77 -8.24 -8.13 -7.40
C GLY A 77 -8.98 -7.21 -8.37
N LEU A 78 -8.84 -7.46 -9.67
CA LEU A 78 -9.49 -6.69 -10.75
C LEU A 78 -11.02 -6.63 -10.57
N PRO A 79 -11.73 -7.72 -10.22
CA PRO A 79 -13.15 -7.67 -9.97
C PRO A 79 -13.57 -6.77 -8.82
N ILE A 80 -12.91 -6.82 -7.67
CA ILE A 80 -13.25 -5.93 -6.55
C ILE A 80 -12.87 -4.48 -6.90
N PHE A 81 -11.71 -4.28 -7.52
CA PHE A 81 -11.27 -2.97 -7.99
C PHE A 81 -12.30 -2.34 -8.93
N TYR A 82 -12.74 -3.07 -9.95
CA TYR A 82 -13.73 -2.60 -10.90
C TYR A 82 -15.09 -2.32 -10.24
N LEU A 83 -15.50 -3.16 -9.29
CA LEU A 83 -16.73 -2.97 -8.53
C LEU A 83 -16.71 -1.66 -7.73
N GLU A 84 -15.62 -1.36 -7.04
CA GLU A 84 -15.49 -0.10 -6.30
C GLU A 84 -15.53 1.12 -7.23
N LEU A 85 -14.87 1.04 -8.40
CA LEU A 85 -14.95 2.13 -9.39
C LEU A 85 -16.37 2.32 -9.92
N TYR A 86 -17.08 1.22 -10.20
CA TYR A 86 -18.48 1.24 -10.63
C TYR A 86 -19.38 1.92 -9.60
N VAL A 87 -19.32 1.47 -8.33
CA VAL A 87 -20.16 1.99 -7.24
C VAL A 87 -19.93 3.50 -7.05
N GLY A 88 -18.66 3.92 -7.04
CA GLY A 88 -18.29 5.32 -6.88
C GLY A 88 -18.77 6.19 -8.03
N GLN A 89 -18.47 5.78 -9.27
CA GLN A 89 -18.81 6.57 -10.46
C GLN A 89 -20.31 6.65 -10.73
N TYR A 90 -21.05 5.55 -10.50
CA TYR A 90 -22.49 5.52 -10.71
C TYR A 90 -23.23 6.46 -9.77
N THR A 91 -22.86 6.45 -8.48
CA THR A 91 -23.57 7.20 -7.44
C THR A 91 -23.04 8.62 -7.26
N ALA A 92 -21.77 8.88 -7.61
CA ALA A 92 -21.03 10.08 -7.24
C ALA A 92 -21.11 10.39 -5.73
N LEU A 93 -21.09 9.34 -4.90
CA LEU A 93 -21.09 9.39 -3.44
C LEU A 93 -19.87 8.67 -2.86
N GLY A 94 -19.42 9.11 -1.69
CA GLY A 94 -18.44 8.35 -0.91
C GLY A 94 -18.99 7.01 -0.40
N PRO A 95 -18.10 6.10 0.06
CA PRO A 95 -18.44 4.71 0.38
C PRO A 95 -19.55 4.54 1.41
N LEU A 96 -19.58 5.37 2.47
CA LEU A 96 -20.61 5.30 3.51
C LEU A 96 -22.02 5.46 2.93
N LYS A 97 -22.23 6.52 2.14
CA LYS A 97 -23.54 6.76 1.54
C LYS A 97 -23.83 5.76 0.45
N ALA A 98 -22.86 5.39 -0.38
CA ALA A 98 -23.06 4.44 -1.47
C ALA A 98 -23.56 3.07 -0.97
N PHE A 99 -22.89 2.48 0.04
CA PHE A 99 -23.31 1.19 0.59
C PHE A 99 -24.53 1.26 1.52
N GLN A 100 -24.81 2.41 2.13
CA GLN A 100 -26.11 2.63 2.78
C GLN A 100 -27.24 2.72 1.75
N SER A 101 -26.99 3.34 0.60
CA SER A 101 -27.98 3.53 -0.46
C SER A 101 -28.32 2.22 -1.15
N ILE A 102 -27.33 1.34 -1.36
CA ILE A 102 -27.52 0.07 -2.09
C ILE A 102 -28.39 -0.92 -1.32
N SER A 103 -28.27 -0.96 0.00
CA SER A 103 -28.97 -1.92 0.85
C SER A 103 -28.81 -1.55 2.33
N PRO A 104 -29.91 -1.32 3.09
CA PRO A 104 -29.85 -1.02 4.52
C PRO A 104 -29.06 -2.03 5.36
N PHE A 105 -29.06 -3.32 4.98
CA PHE A 105 -28.26 -4.37 5.64
C PHE A 105 -26.76 -4.09 5.57
N PHE A 106 -26.28 -3.56 4.44
CA PHE A 106 -24.87 -3.25 4.19
C PHE A 106 -24.48 -1.82 4.57
N SER A 107 -25.35 -1.08 5.28
CA SER A 107 -25.10 0.30 5.70
C SER A 107 -23.83 0.49 6.54
N GLY A 108 -23.37 -0.55 7.24
CA GLY A 108 -22.13 -0.54 8.02
C GLY A 108 -20.85 -0.76 7.20
N VAL A 109 -20.93 -1.28 5.96
CA VAL A 109 -19.75 -1.67 5.16
C VAL A 109 -18.85 -0.47 4.87
N GLY A 110 -19.43 0.66 4.44
CA GLY A 110 -18.65 1.87 4.17
C GLY A 110 -17.93 2.41 5.42
N TYR A 111 -18.54 2.28 6.60
CA TYR A 111 -17.89 2.64 7.86
C TYR A 111 -16.72 1.72 8.20
N CYS A 112 -16.84 0.41 7.92
CA CYS A 112 -15.74 -0.54 8.10
C CYS A 112 -14.56 -0.18 7.19
N ALA A 113 -14.82 0.03 5.90
CA ALA A 113 -13.82 0.46 4.92
C ALA A 113 -13.13 1.77 5.35
N LEU A 114 -13.90 2.74 5.84
CA LEU A 114 -13.36 4.01 6.34
C LEU A 114 -12.48 3.84 7.59
N MET A 115 -12.87 2.96 8.51
CA MET A 115 -12.07 2.69 9.71
C MET A 115 -10.73 2.05 9.34
N VAL A 116 -10.75 1.08 8.42
CA VAL A 116 -9.54 0.43 7.90
C VAL A 116 -8.62 1.46 7.23
N VAL A 117 -9.12 2.26 6.28
CA VAL A 117 -8.26 3.23 5.59
C VAL A 117 -7.73 4.30 6.53
N SER A 118 -8.49 4.69 7.56
CA SER A 118 -8.02 5.65 8.57
C SER A 118 -6.85 5.08 9.37
N MET A 119 -6.93 3.82 9.81
CA MET A 119 -5.83 3.15 10.50
C MET A 119 -4.60 2.99 9.59
N ILE A 120 -4.81 2.54 8.35
CA ILE A 120 -3.74 2.40 7.34
C ILE A 120 -3.05 3.73 7.07
N SER A 121 -3.80 4.82 6.89
CA SER A 121 -3.23 6.16 6.69
C SER A 121 -2.33 6.59 7.84
N VAL A 122 -2.66 6.24 9.10
CA VAL A 122 -1.85 6.62 10.27
C VAL A 122 -0.54 5.83 10.32
N TYR A 123 -0.57 4.50 10.27
CA TYR A 123 0.66 3.70 10.42
C TYR A 123 1.53 3.72 9.16
N TYR A 124 0.94 3.79 7.97
CA TYR A 124 1.72 3.85 6.74
C TYR A 124 2.48 5.18 6.62
N MET A 125 1.96 6.28 7.17
CA MET A 125 2.70 7.55 7.19
C MET A 125 3.99 7.48 8.04
N ILE A 126 4.08 6.56 9.01
CA ILE A 126 5.33 6.31 9.76
C ILE A 126 6.42 5.78 8.83
N ILE A 127 6.06 4.90 7.90
CA ILE A 127 6.98 4.39 6.88
C ILE A 127 7.45 5.54 5.98
N VAL A 128 6.52 6.39 5.54
CA VAL A 128 6.85 7.56 4.72
C VAL A 128 7.79 8.50 5.51
N ALA A 129 7.59 8.65 6.82
CA ALA A 129 8.49 9.42 7.68
C ALA A 129 9.90 8.82 7.74
N TRP A 130 10.04 7.49 7.81
CA TRP A 130 11.35 6.83 7.69
C TRP A 130 12.01 7.14 6.35
N THR A 131 11.28 7.03 5.23
CA THR A 131 11.84 7.36 3.90
C THR A 131 12.27 8.83 3.80
N LEU A 132 11.52 9.76 4.40
CA LEU A 132 11.88 11.17 4.45
C LEU A 132 13.14 11.40 5.28
N TYR A 133 13.25 10.74 6.44
CA TYR A 133 14.44 10.79 7.27
C TYR A 133 15.69 10.35 6.50
N TYR A 134 15.66 9.18 5.87
CA TYR A 134 16.78 8.70 5.06
C TYR A 134 17.07 9.59 3.86
N THR A 135 16.05 10.21 3.25
CA THR A 135 16.24 11.18 2.16
C THR A 135 17.02 12.39 2.65
N VAL A 136 16.63 12.97 3.78
CA VAL A 136 17.30 14.14 4.38
C VAL A 136 18.73 13.81 4.78
N VAL A 137 18.97 12.67 5.44
CA VAL A 137 20.32 12.24 5.83
C VAL A 137 21.20 12.01 4.60
N SER A 138 20.66 11.41 3.54
CA SER A 138 21.38 11.20 2.27
C SER A 138 21.77 12.52 1.59
N ILE A 139 20.91 13.55 1.67
CA ILE A 139 21.21 14.89 1.14
C ILE A 139 22.32 15.57 1.95
N ILE A 140 22.29 15.44 3.28
CA ILE A 140 23.34 15.97 4.17
C ILE A 140 24.70 15.29 3.88
N GLY A 141 24.68 14.02 3.46
CA GLY A 141 25.86 13.27 3.02
C GLY A 141 26.53 12.44 4.11
N ASN A 142 25.95 12.38 5.31
CA ASN A 142 26.45 11.54 6.39
C ASN A 142 25.78 10.15 6.36
N LEU A 143 26.33 9.23 5.56
CA LEU A 143 25.81 7.87 5.40
C LEU A 143 26.32 6.95 6.53
N GLU A 144 25.91 7.23 7.77
CA GLU A 144 26.38 6.51 8.97
C GLU A 144 26.10 4.99 8.92
N TRP A 145 25.12 4.55 8.13
CA TRP A 145 24.85 3.13 7.89
C TRP A 145 25.95 2.38 7.12
N GLY A 146 26.99 3.06 6.65
CA GLY A 146 28.16 2.44 6.02
C GLY A 146 29.31 2.14 6.98
N THR A 147 29.25 2.59 8.23
CA THR A 147 30.37 2.49 9.18
C THR A 147 29.99 1.72 10.44
N CYS A 148 30.96 1.00 10.99
CA CYS A 148 30.87 0.32 12.30
C CYS A 148 31.60 1.10 13.41
N SER A 149 31.74 2.41 13.24
CA SER A 149 32.49 3.29 14.15
C SER A 149 31.60 4.15 15.03
N ASN A 150 30.28 4.02 14.94
CA ASN A 150 29.33 4.83 15.67
C ASN A 150 29.12 4.29 17.09
N ASP A 151 28.65 5.17 18.00
CA ASP A 151 28.49 4.84 19.41
C ASP A 151 27.45 3.73 19.68
N TYR A 152 26.50 3.55 18.77
CA TYR A 152 25.47 2.52 18.86
C TYR A 152 25.88 1.18 18.22
N ASN A 153 27.05 1.11 17.57
CA ASN A 153 27.47 -0.12 16.91
C ASN A 153 27.99 -1.15 17.92
N THR A 154 27.59 -2.40 17.76
CA THR A 154 28.11 -3.50 18.58
C THR A 154 29.41 -4.05 18.01
N ASP A 155 30.09 -4.92 18.78
CA ASP A 155 31.28 -5.62 18.28
C ASP A 155 30.97 -6.52 17.08
N PHE A 156 29.72 -6.99 16.92
CA PHE A 156 29.30 -7.84 15.80
C PHE A 156 28.95 -7.06 14.53
N CYS A 157 29.11 -5.73 14.53
CA CYS A 157 28.85 -4.91 13.36
C CYS A 157 29.73 -5.30 12.17
N TYR A 158 29.11 -5.38 11.00
CA TYR A 158 29.74 -5.67 9.73
C TYR A 158 29.46 -4.54 8.72
N SER A 159 30.53 -4.07 8.06
CA SER A 159 30.48 -3.11 6.96
C SER A 159 31.22 -3.68 5.75
N GLY A 160 30.57 -3.67 4.58
CA GLY A 160 31.20 -4.13 3.34
C GLY A 160 32.42 -3.30 2.92
N GLU A 161 32.46 -2.01 3.28
CA GLU A 161 33.63 -1.15 3.03
C GLU A 161 34.83 -1.60 3.86
N TYR A 162 34.63 -1.89 5.14
CA TYR A 162 35.71 -2.34 6.03
C TYR A 162 36.20 -3.74 5.67
N ASP A 163 35.30 -4.63 5.25
CA ASP A 163 35.67 -5.95 4.71
C ASP A 163 36.53 -5.84 3.45
N SER A 164 36.12 -4.98 2.50
CA SER A 164 36.88 -4.73 1.27
C SER A 164 38.28 -4.22 1.58
N ARG A 165 38.42 -3.27 2.53
CA ARG A 165 39.73 -2.77 2.98
C ARG A 165 40.57 -3.84 3.67
N CYS A 166 39.97 -4.75 4.44
CA CYS A 166 40.70 -5.88 5.03
C CYS A 166 41.26 -6.81 3.94
N ARG A 167 40.49 -7.08 2.88
CA ARG A 167 40.92 -7.91 1.75
C ARG A 167 41.99 -7.23 0.90
N GLU A 168 41.89 -5.92 0.65
CA GLU A 168 42.87 -5.16 -0.13
C GLU A 168 44.25 -5.05 0.55
N ASN A 169 44.28 -4.98 1.89
CA ASN A 169 45.52 -4.94 2.65
C ASN A 169 46.24 -6.30 2.75
N ASN A 170 45.66 -7.37 2.20
CA ASN A 170 46.23 -8.71 2.22
C ASN A 170 47.37 -8.84 1.19
N THR A 171 48.58 -8.42 1.56
CA THR A 171 49.76 -8.39 0.68
C THR A 171 50.63 -9.65 0.72
N GLY A 172 50.17 -10.74 1.33
CA GLY A 172 50.81 -12.06 1.19
C GLY A 172 50.57 -13.04 2.33
N VAL A 173 50.49 -14.32 1.93
CA VAL A 173 50.27 -15.57 2.68
C VAL A 173 48.78 -15.94 2.87
N ALA A 174 48.29 -16.71 1.90
CA ALA A 174 47.33 -17.84 1.94
C ALA A 174 46.07 -17.82 2.84
N ALA A 175 45.79 -16.79 3.62
CA ALA A 175 44.59 -16.69 4.44
C ALA A 175 43.75 -15.49 3.99
N ASP A 176 42.53 -15.75 3.52
CA ASP A 176 41.57 -14.70 3.19
C ASP A 176 41.18 -13.95 4.49
N LEU A 177 41.54 -12.66 4.57
CA LEU A 177 41.15 -11.76 5.66
C LEU A 177 39.70 -11.29 5.46
N THR A 178 38.92 -11.28 6.53
CA THR A 178 37.56 -10.74 6.58
C THR A 178 37.37 -9.85 7.80
N TYR A 179 36.42 -8.91 7.71
CA TYR A 179 36.07 -8.03 8.82
C TYR A 179 35.10 -8.74 9.79
N TYR A 180 35.62 -9.07 10.98
CA TYR A 180 34.87 -9.73 12.05
C TYR A 180 35.26 -9.16 13.40
N MET A 181 34.29 -8.99 14.31
CA MET A 181 34.51 -8.39 15.64
C MET A 181 35.26 -7.04 15.61
N ARG A 182 34.93 -6.20 14.64
CA ARG A 182 35.57 -4.90 14.35
C ARG A 182 37.08 -4.96 14.04
N LYS A 183 37.61 -6.14 13.69
CA LYS A 183 39.02 -6.36 13.33
C LYS A 183 39.13 -7.11 12.00
N CYS A 184 40.26 -6.98 11.32
CA CYS A 184 40.57 -7.86 10.20
C CYS A 184 41.12 -9.18 10.77
N MET A 185 40.41 -10.28 10.54
CA MET A 185 40.76 -11.61 11.04
C MET A 185 40.82 -12.62 9.90
N SER A 186 41.64 -13.67 10.05
CA SER A 186 41.64 -14.78 9.10
C SER A 186 40.43 -15.69 9.33
N ILE A 187 39.97 -16.36 8.28
CA ILE A 187 38.87 -17.34 8.39
C ILE A 187 39.25 -18.50 9.32
N GLU A 188 40.52 -18.90 9.33
CA GLU A 188 41.05 -19.90 10.27
C GLU A 188 40.86 -19.48 11.73
N ASP A 189 41.23 -18.24 12.08
CA ASP A 189 41.03 -17.71 13.44
C ASP A 189 39.55 -17.67 13.83
N ILE A 190 38.67 -17.35 12.87
CA ILE A 190 37.21 -17.31 13.09
C ILE A 190 36.67 -18.73 13.33
N CYS A 191 37.09 -19.73 12.55
CA CYS A 191 36.72 -21.12 12.78
C CYS A 191 37.10 -21.55 14.20
N ILE A 192 38.35 -21.29 14.60
CA ILE A 192 38.85 -21.64 15.94
C ILE A 192 38.06 -20.92 17.04
N MET A 193 37.79 -19.62 16.87
CA MET A 193 37.04 -18.80 17.83
C MET A 193 35.58 -19.27 17.98
N THR A 194 34.96 -19.75 16.90
CA THR A 194 33.58 -20.23 16.89
C THR A 194 33.44 -21.70 17.29
N GLY A 195 34.54 -22.36 17.65
CA GLY A 195 34.56 -23.75 18.11
C GLY A 195 34.68 -24.80 17.01
N TYR A 196 34.95 -24.39 15.77
CA TYR A 196 35.14 -25.28 14.62
C TYR A 196 36.61 -25.47 14.26
N GLN A 197 36.92 -26.54 13.52
CA GLN A 197 38.26 -26.75 12.98
C GLN A 197 38.42 -26.04 11.63
N PRO A 198 39.57 -25.42 11.35
CA PRO A 198 39.81 -24.81 10.04
C PRO A 198 39.90 -25.89 8.95
N TYR A 199 39.26 -25.66 7.81
CA TYR A 199 39.33 -26.57 6.65
C TYR A 199 39.83 -25.88 5.39
N ASN A 200 39.18 -24.81 4.95
CA ASN A 200 39.68 -23.95 3.87
C ASN A 200 39.24 -22.48 4.04
N ASP A 201 39.58 -21.64 3.07
CA ASP A 201 39.26 -20.19 3.01
C ASP A 201 37.75 -19.86 2.91
N LYS A 202 36.86 -20.83 2.98
CA LYS A 202 35.39 -20.67 2.90
C LYS A 202 34.62 -21.55 3.89
N TYR A 203 35.23 -22.61 4.39
CA TYR A 203 34.57 -23.63 5.18
C TYR A 203 35.35 -23.95 6.44
N CYS A 204 34.63 -24.14 7.54
CA CYS A 204 35.09 -24.78 8.76
C CYS A 204 34.60 -26.23 8.81
N MET A 205 35.18 -27.04 9.71
CA MET A 205 34.71 -28.39 10.03
C MET A 205 34.03 -28.42 11.40
N ASP A 206 32.78 -28.86 11.42
CA ASP A 206 32.04 -29.26 12.62
C ASP A 206 32.07 -30.79 12.73
N GLY A 207 33.02 -31.31 13.49
CA GLY A 207 33.29 -32.75 13.54
C GLY A 207 33.72 -33.30 12.18
N SER A 208 32.81 -33.98 11.47
CA SER A 208 33.04 -34.52 10.12
C SER A 208 32.29 -33.79 9.00
N GLU A 209 31.45 -32.79 9.32
CA GLU A 209 30.69 -32.03 8.33
C GLU A 209 31.39 -30.70 7.99
N THR A 210 31.42 -30.35 6.71
CA THR A 210 31.94 -29.06 6.25
C THR A 210 30.83 -28.01 6.30
N VAL A 211 31.02 -26.99 7.12
CA VAL A 211 30.07 -25.87 7.27
C VAL A 211 30.70 -24.57 6.78
N PRO A 212 29.95 -23.66 6.15
CA PRO A 212 30.45 -22.33 5.82
C PRO A 212 30.98 -21.60 7.06
N TRP A 213 32.06 -20.84 6.92
CA TRP A 213 32.71 -20.22 8.08
C TRP A 213 31.81 -19.26 8.88
N TYR A 214 30.81 -18.68 8.21
CA TYR A 214 29.88 -17.73 8.79
C TYR A 214 28.70 -18.37 9.52
N THR A 215 28.52 -19.70 9.48
CA THR A 215 27.34 -20.36 10.05
C THR A 215 27.16 -20.14 11.55
N ASN A 216 28.25 -20.11 12.33
CA ASN A 216 28.23 -19.84 13.78
C ASN A 216 28.86 -18.48 14.14
N ALA A 217 29.11 -17.63 13.14
CA ALA A 217 29.69 -16.30 13.33
C ALA A 217 28.60 -15.24 13.23
N THR A 218 28.23 -14.64 14.36
CA THR A 218 27.23 -13.56 14.39
C THR A 218 27.79 -12.29 13.74
N ARG A 219 27.16 -11.86 12.64
CA ARG A 219 27.49 -10.63 11.90
C ARG A 219 26.20 -9.86 11.66
N ILE A 220 26.15 -8.62 12.12
CA ILE A 220 24.99 -7.74 11.98
C ILE A 220 25.39 -6.61 11.03
N LEU A 221 24.59 -6.31 10.02
CA LEU A 221 24.88 -5.24 9.07
C LEU A 221 24.92 -3.88 9.78
N ALA A 222 25.87 -3.02 9.42
CA ALA A 222 25.94 -1.64 9.91
C ALA A 222 24.64 -0.88 9.62
N SER A 223 24.00 -1.16 8.48
CA SER A 223 22.69 -0.62 8.12
C SER A 223 21.54 -1.15 8.98
N GLU A 224 21.64 -2.37 9.51
CA GLU A 224 20.66 -2.95 10.42
C GLU A 224 20.74 -2.29 11.79
N GLU A 225 21.95 -2.13 12.33
CA GLU A 225 22.16 -1.41 13.58
C GLU A 225 21.77 0.06 13.44
N TYR A 226 22.07 0.70 12.30
CA TYR A 226 21.60 2.06 12.02
C TYR A 226 20.07 2.15 12.07
N TYR A 227 19.37 1.25 11.37
CA TYR A 227 17.91 1.25 11.37
C TYR A 227 17.33 1.01 12.78
N ASN A 228 17.78 -0.02 13.47
CA ASN A 228 17.23 -0.42 14.77
C ASN A 228 17.62 0.54 15.91
N GLN A 229 18.89 0.94 15.98
CA GLN A 229 19.43 1.70 17.11
C GLN A 229 19.42 3.21 16.88
N ARG A 230 19.63 3.68 15.66
CA ARG A 230 19.69 5.13 15.36
C ARG A 230 18.36 5.69 14.86
N VAL A 231 17.73 5.02 13.89
CA VAL A 231 16.48 5.50 13.28
C VAL A 231 15.31 5.26 14.23
N LEU A 232 15.08 4.00 14.60
CA LEU A 232 13.99 3.60 15.49
C LEU A 232 14.32 3.85 16.96
N GLY A 233 15.60 3.76 17.34
CA GLY A 233 16.01 3.92 18.74
C GLY A 233 15.44 2.84 19.65
N ILE A 234 15.31 1.60 19.16
CA ILE A 234 14.71 0.48 19.89
C ILE A 234 15.43 0.24 21.21
N GLY A 235 16.77 0.09 21.19
CA GLY A 235 17.55 -0.22 22.40
C GLY A 235 16.96 -1.41 23.16
N ASP A 236 16.68 -1.21 24.46
CA ASP A 236 16.05 -2.20 25.35
C ASP A 236 14.52 -2.02 25.46
N ALA A 237 13.89 -1.34 24.50
CA ALA A 237 12.44 -1.14 24.51
C ALA A 237 11.71 -2.47 24.35
N THR A 238 10.62 -2.61 25.10
CA THR A 238 9.72 -3.76 25.05
C THR A 238 8.27 -3.28 25.18
N TRP A 239 7.32 -4.20 25.15
CA TRP A 239 5.92 -3.88 25.43
C TRP A 239 5.68 -3.41 26.88
N GLU A 240 6.59 -3.70 27.81
CA GLU A 240 6.57 -3.20 29.19
C GLU A 240 7.32 -1.88 29.34
N ASN A 241 8.41 -1.70 28.57
CA ASN A 241 9.20 -0.47 28.54
C ASN A 241 9.10 0.19 27.16
N TRP A 242 8.18 1.14 26.99
CA TRP A 242 7.94 1.79 25.69
C TRP A 242 9.09 2.69 25.19
N GLY A 243 10.07 2.96 26.07
CA GLY A 243 11.25 3.78 25.79
C GLY A 243 10.93 5.27 25.60
N THR A 244 11.80 5.97 24.88
CA THR A 244 11.75 7.43 24.73
C THR A 244 11.20 7.85 23.37
N ILE A 245 10.75 9.11 23.26
CA ILE A 245 10.27 9.67 22.01
C ILE A 245 11.44 10.04 21.09
N GLN A 246 11.38 9.59 19.83
CA GLN A 246 12.37 9.88 18.81
C GLN A 246 12.01 11.17 18.08
N TRP A 247 12.53 12.31 18.53
CA TRP A 247 12.15 13.64 18.02
C TRP A 247 12.46 13.85 16.54
N HIS A 248 13.50 13.22 16.00
CA HIS A 248 13.78 13.24 14.56
C HIS A 248 12.67 12.58 13.75
N LEU A 249 12.10 11.48 14.24
CA LEU A 249 10.96 10.82 13.61
C LEU A 249 9.69 11.66 13.71
N VAL A 250 9.45 12.30 14.86
CA VAL A 250 8.31 13.23 15.02
C VAL A 250 8.38 14.39 14.02
N GLY A 251 9.58 14.97 13.85
CA GLY A 251 9.82 16.02 12.87
C GLY A 251 9.58 15.55 11.44
N CYS A 252 10.04 14.35 11.09
CA CYS A 252 9.81 13.76 9.76
C CYS A 252 8.32 13.45 9.55
N LEU A 253 7.63 12.89 10.54
CA LEU A 253 6.19 12.60 10.48
C LEU A 253 5.38 13.88 10.28
N PHE A 254 5.72 14.95 11.01
CA PHE A 254 5.11 16.26 10.81
C PHE A 254 5.35 16.79 9.40
N GLY A 255 6.60 16.72 8.91
CA GLY A 255 6.97 17.09 7.55
C GLY A 255 6.17 16.33 6.49
N CYS A 256 6.02 15.02 6.65
CA CYS A 256 5.21 14.17 5.77
C CYS A 256 3.74 14.61 5.73
N TRP A 257 3.12 14.87 6.89
CA TRP A 257 1.73 15.33 6.95
C TRP A 257 1.54 16.74 6.37
N VAL A 258 2.54 17.63 6.51
CA VAL A 258 2.54 18.94 5.85
C VAL A 258 2.61 18.78 4.33
N VAL A 259 3.51 17.94 3.82
CA VAL A 259 3.60 17.67 2.38
C VAL A 259 2.30 17.05 1.87
N ALA A 260 1.76 16.05 2.56
CA ALA A 260 0.48 15.43 2.20
C ALA A 260 -0.66 16.46 2.17
N PHE A 261 -0.76 17.32 3.19
CA PHE A 261 -1.71 18.43 3.23
C PHE A 261 -1.59 19.34 2.01
N LEU A 262 -0.37 19.74 1.63
CA LEU A 262 -0.15 20.61 0.47
C LEU A 262 -0.56 19.93 -0.85
N VAL A 263 -0.31 18.62 -0.98
CA VAL A 263 -0.72 17.84 -2.17
C VAL A 263 -2.24 17.80 -2.31
N VAL A 264 -2.98 17.58 -1.22
CA VAL A 264 -4.45 17.43 -1.22
C VAL A 264 -5.21 18.69 -0.76
N ILE A 265 -4.56 19.85 -0.74
CA ILE A 265 -5.13 21.10 -0.19
C ILE A 265 -6.43 21.53 -0.90
N LYS A 266 -6.58 21.24 -2.20
CA LYS A 266 -7.80 21.46 -2.99
C LYS A 266 -8.48 20.13 -3.38
N GLY A 267 -8.22 19.06 -2.63
CA GLY A 267 -8.70 17.70 -2.93
C GLY A 267 -8.17 17.19 -4.28
N VAL A 268 -9.03 16.49 -5.03
CA VAL A 268 -8.69 15.92 -6.34
C VAL A 268 -8.15 16.92 -7.36
N GLN A 269 -8.46 18.21 -7.24
CA GLN A 269 -7.97 19.24 -8.17
C GLN A 269 -6.48 19.56 -8.01
N SER A 270 -5.96 19.55 -6.78
CA SER A 270 -4.51 19.71 -6.55
C SER A 270 -3.80 18.38 -6.68
N ALA A 271 -4.38 17.31 -6.10
CA ALA A 271 -3.81 15.97 -6.17
C ALA A 271 -3.65 15.50 -7.63
N GLY A 272 -4.66 15.73 -8.47
CA GLY A 272 -4.64 15.39 -9.90
C GLY A 272 -3.48 16.02 -10.68
N LYS A 273 -2.94 17.16 -10.24
CA LYS A 273 -1.75 17.76 -10.85
C LYS A 273 -0.44 17.18 -10.32
N VAL A 274 -0.40 16.88 -9.03
CA VAL A 274 0.78 16.29 -8.39
C VAL A 274 1.02 14.86 -8.85
N VAL A 275 -0.04 14.09 -9.13
CA VAL A 275 0.07 12.68 -9.56
C VAL A 275 0.83 12.47 -10.86
N TYR A 276 0.92 13.47 -11.74
CA TYR A 276 1.79 13.39 -12.92
C TYR A 276 3.25 13.17 -12.53
N PHE A 277 3.71 13.82 -11.47
CA PHE A 277 5.05 13.59 -10.94
C PHE A 277 5.09 12.34 -10.08
N THR A 278 4.18 12.21 -9.09
CA THR A 278 4.30 11.15 -8.09
C THR A 278 4.04 9.75 -8.63
N ALA A 279 3.25 9.61 -9.70
CA ALA A 279 3.04 8.31 -10.35
C ALA A 279 4.13 7.98 -11.38
N LEU A 280 4.70 8.97 -12.09
CA LEU A 280 5.66 8.72 -13.18
C LEU A 280 7.13 8.70 -12.72
N PHE A 281 7.50 9.52 -11.76
CA PHE A 281 8.87 9.61 -11.27
C PHE A 281 9.43 8.27 -10.76
N PRO A 282 8.66 7.43 -10.04
CA PRO A 282 9.14 6.11 -9.64
C PRO A 282 9.55 5.23 -10.82
N TYR A 283 8.88 5.31 -11.97
CA TYR A 283 9.27 4.53 -13.16
C TYR A 283 10.59 5.00 -13.76
N VAL A 284 10.82 6.32 -13.79
CA VAL A 284 12.13 6.88 -14.20
C VAL A 284 13.23 6.33 -13.29
N MET A 285 12.97 6.30 -11.99
CA MET A 285 13.94 5.83 -11.01
C MET A 285 14.18 4.32 -11.04
N LEU A 286 13.12 3.52 -11.11
CA LEU A 286 13.23 2.07 -11.28
C LEU A 286 14.01 1.74 -12.57
N THR A 287 13.82 2.51 -13.64
CA THR A 287 14.58 2.33 -14.88
C THR A 287 16.06 2.64 -14.71
N ALA A 288 16.39 3.75 -14.05
CA ALA A 288 17.78 4.11 -13.77
C ALA A 288 18.47 3.05 -12.88
N LEU A 289 17.78 2.58 -11.84
CA LEU A 289 18.27 1.52 -10.96
C LEU A 289 18.37 0.17 -11.66
N LEU A 290 17.47 -0.15 -12.61
CA LEU A 290 17.58 -1.37 -13.40
C LEU A 290 18.83 -1.34 -14.27
N ILE A 291 19.02 -0.25 -15.04
CA ILE A 291 20.19 -0.09 -15.90
C ILE A 291 21.46 -0.19 -15.06
N ARG A 292 21.50 0.47 -13.90
CA ARG A 292 22.67 0.36 -13.02
C ARG A 292 22.82 -1.06 -12.49
N GLY A 293 21.76 -1.65 -11.95
CA GLY A 293 21.74 -2.97 -11.34
C GLY A 293 22.23 -4.07 -12.29
N VAL A 294 21.73 -4.10 -13.53
CA VAL A 294 22.14 -5.12 -14.51
C VAL A 294 23.58 -4.94 -15.02
N THR A 295 24.20 -3.78 -14.81
CA THR A 295 25.61 -3.54 -15.15
C THR A 295 26.58 -3.94 -14.03
N LEU A 296 26.07 -4.39 -12.88
CA LEU A 296 26.88 -4.81 -11.73
C LEU A 296 27.22 -6.31 -11.81
N ASP A 297 28.40 -6.66 -11.30
CA ASP A 297 28.87 -8.05 -11.26
C ASP A 297 28.03 -8.90 -10.29
N GLY A 298 27.50 -10.03 -10.74
CA GLY A 298 26.62 -10.90 -9.93
C GLY A 298 25.12 -10.60 -10.07
N ALA A 299 24.74 -9.54 -10.81
CA ALA A 299 23.34 -9.22 -11.06
C ALA A 299 22.57 -10.36 -11.77
N GLY A 300 23.26 -11.10 -12.64
CA GLY A 300 22.70 -12.27 -13.33
C GLY A 300 22.25 -13.38 -12.38
N GLU A 301 23.00 -13.64 -11.31
CA GLU A 301 22.65 -14.66 -10.31
C GLU A 301 21.38 -14.28 -9.54
N GLY A 302 21.26 -13.01 -9.15
CA GLY A 302 20.06 -12.50 -8.49
C GLY A 302 18.82 -12.58 -9.39
N ILE A 303 18.93 -12.16 -10.65
CA ILE A 303 17.81 -12.26 -11.61
C ILE A 303 17.44 -13.72 -11.89
N LEU A 304 18.43 -14.60 -11.99
CA LEU A 304 18.19 -16.03 -12.15
C LEU A 304 17.47 -16.58 -10.92
N PHE A 305 17.89 -16.20 -9.71
CA PHE A 305 17.25 -16.59 -8.45
C PHE A 305 15.78 -16.12 -8.38
N TYR A 306 15.49 -14.92 -8.87
CA TYR A 306 14.13 -14.39 -8.97
C TYR A 306 13.24 -15.16 -9.94
N LEU A 307 13.75 -15.51 -11.12
CA LEU A 307 12.94 -16.10 -12.20
C LEU A 307 12.89 -17.63 -12.19
N THR A 308 13.82 -18.31 -11.52
CA THR A 308 13.88 -19.78 -11.54
C THR A 308 12.59 -20.37 -10.96
N PRO A 309 11.77 -21.07 -11.77
CA PRO A 309 10.47 -21.56 -11.32
C PRO A 309 10.63 -22.85 -10.52
N ARG A 310 10.14 -22.84 -9.27
CA ARG A 310 10.04 -24.03 -8.41
C ARG A 310 8.60 -24.53 -8.37
N TRP A 311 8.25 -25.42 -9.29
CA TRP A 311 6.87 -25.89 -9.51
C TRP A 311 6.26 -26.61 -8.31
N GLU A 312 7.08 -27.28 -7.50
CA GLU A 312 6.64 -28.01 -6.29
C GLU A 312 5.94 -27.09 -5.29
N ASN A 313 6.37 -25.81 -5.21
CA ASN A 313 5.79 -24.84 -4.30
C ASN A 313 4.32 -24.51 -4.64
N LEU A 314 3.89 -24.66 -5.90
CA LEU A 314 2.51 -24.39 -6.30
C LEU A 314 1.48 -25.36 -5.69
N LEU A 315 1.94 -26.52 -5.21
CA LEU A 315 1.10 -27.49 -4.50
C LEU A 315 0.75 -27.02 -3.09
N SER A 316 1.50 -26.05 -2.54
CA SER A 316 1.25 -25.50 -1.21
C SER A 316 0.13 -24.46 -1.25
N ALA A 317 -0.90 -24.64 -0.42
CA ALA A 317 -1.98 -23.67 -0.25
C ALA A 317 -1.46 -22.28 0.19
N ARG A 318 -0.33 -22.25 0.91
CA ARG A 318 0.35 -21.02 1.35
C ARG A 318 0.75 -20.11 0.22
N VAL A 319 1.21 -20.67 -0.89
CA VAL A 319 1.59 -19.90 -2.07
C VAL A 319 0.40 -19.12 -2.63
N TRP A 320 -0.78 -19.73 -2.65
CA TRP A 320 -2.01 -19.11 -3.11
C TRP A 320 -2.55 -18.09 -2.11
N GLY A 321 -2.44 -18.36 -0.80
CA GLY A 321 -2.77 -17.41 0.27
C GLY A 321 -1.91 -16.15 0.21
N ASP A 322 -0.60 -16.29 0.01
CA ASP A 322 0.34 -15.17 -0.12
C ASP A 322 0.06 -14.36 -1.40
N ALA A 323 -0.25 -15.02 -2.53
CA ALA A 323 -0.65 -14.36 -3.77
C ALA A 323 -1.94 -13.54 -3.61
N ALA A 324 -2.91 -14.08 -2.89
CA ALA A 324 -4.15 -13.39 -2.57
C ALA A 324 -3.89 -12.20 -1.63
N SER A 325 -3.18 -12.40 -0.52
CA SER A 325 -2.83 -11.33 0.43
C SER A 325 -2.09 -10.19 -0.26
N GLN A 326 -1.13 -10.50 -1.15
CA GLN A 326 -0.43 -9.51 -1.94
C GLN A 326 -1.36 -8.77 -2.90
N THR A 327 -2.37 -9.43 -3.46
CA THR A 327 -3.37 -8.79 -4.33
C THR A 327 -4.17 -7.74 -3.55
N PHE A 328 -4.72 -8.09 -2.38
CA PHE A 328 -5.46 -7.14 -1.54
C PHE A 328 -4.58 -5.97 -1.08
N TYR A 329 -3.37 -6.28 -0.60
CA TYR A 329 -2.44 -5.26 -0.10
C TYR A 329 -1.94 -4.33 -1.22
N SER A 330 -1.67 -4.87 -2.42
CA SER A 330 -1.16 -4.07 -3.53
C SER A 330 -2.24 -3.16 -4.11
N PHE A 331 -3.47 -3.63 -4.30
CA PHE A 331 -4.49 -2.80 -4.92
C PHE A 331 -5.20 -1.83 -3.97
N GLY A 332 -5.12 -2.07 -2.65
CA GLY A 332 -5.89 -1.29 -1.68
C GLY A 332 -7.41 -1.43 -1.86
N VAL A 333 -7.85 -2.58 -2.39
CA VAL A 333 -9.28 -2.85 -2.59
C VAL A 333 -10.01 -3.02 -1.25
N ALA A 334 -11.31 -2.73 -1.24
CA ALA A 334 -12.18 -2.82 -0.07
C ALA A 334 -11.79 -1.87 1.08
N CYS A 335 -11.08 -0.79 0.75
CA CYS A 335 -10.74 0.31 1.66
C CYS A 335 -11.59 1.56 1.40
N GLY A 336 -12.46 1.58 0.38
CA GLY A 336 -13.34 2.72 0.06
C GLY A 336 -12.63 3.92 -0.57
N SER A 337 -11.30 3.89 -0.70
CA SER A 337 -10.52 4.89 -1.43
C SER A 337 -10.86 4.88 -2.92
N LEU A 338 -10.99 3.71 -3.55
CA LEU A 338 -11.32 3.61 -4.97
C LEU A 338 -12.75 4.09 -5.26
N VAL A 339 -13.72 3.76 -4.39
CA VAL A 339 -15.08 4.31 -4.44
C VAL A 339 -15.03 5.84 -4.37
N THR A 340 -14.23 6.38 -3.46
CA THR A 340 -14.03 7.83 -3.32
C THR A 340 -13.43 8.46 -4.57
N LEU A 341 -12.34 7.93 -5.11
CA LEU A 341 -11.68 8.48 -6.29
C LEU A 341 -12.61 8.46 -7.51
N ALA A 342 -13.35 7.36 -7.70
CA ALA A 342 -14.30 7.20 -8.80
C ALA A 342 -15.53 8.10 -8.66
N SER A 343 -15.93 8.48 -7.43
CA SER A 343 -17.06 9.39 -7.20
C SER A 343 -16.86 10.80 -7.78
N TYR A 344 -15.64 11.15 -8.15
CA TYR A 344 -15.29 12.40 -8.81
C TYR A 344 -15.17 12.29 -10.34
N ASN A 345 -15.37 11.09 -10.91
CA ASN A 345 -15.39 10.87 -12.35
C ASN A 345 -16.66 11.42 -12.99
N LYS A 346 -16.59 11.62 -14.31
CA LYS A 346 -17.77 11.83 -15.14
C LYS A 346 -18.56 10.52 -15.22
N PHE A 347 -19.88 10.63 -15.22
CA PHE A 347 -20.79 9.47 -15.26
C PHE A 347 -20.50 8.52 -16.44
N THR A 348 -20.16 9.06 -17.61
CA THR A 348 -19.89 8.31 -18.85
C THR A 348 -18.41 7.93 -19.05
N ASN A 349 -17.56 8.12 -18.03
CA ASN A 349 -16.15 7.73 -18.12
C ASN A 349 -16.01 6.19 -18.17
N ASN A 350 -15.06 5.66 -18.93
CA ASN A 350 -14.91 4.21 -19.08
C ASN A 350 -14.12 3.59 -17.91
N CYS A 351 -14.78 3.42 -16.76
CA CYS A 351 -14.15 2.85 -15.58
C CYS A 351 -13.72 1.38 -15.74
N HIS A 352 -14.26 0.65 -16.73
CA HIS A 352 -13.81 -0.70 -17.05
C HIS A 352 -12.40 -0.69 -17.65
N PHE A 353 -12.15 0.18 -18.63
CA PHE A 353 -10.81 0.36 -19.18
C PHE A 353 -9.82 0.80 -18.11
N ASP A 354 -10.23 1.77 -17.28
CA ASP A 354 -9.38 2.30 -16.20
C ASP A 354 -9.00 1.19 -15.20
N ALA A 355 -9.96 0.35 -14.78
CA ALA A 355 -9.73 -0.76 -13.88
C ALA A 355 -8.75 -1.79 -14.48
N VAL A 356 -8.97 -2.22 -15.72
CA VAL A 356 -8.10 -3.21 -16.40
C VAL A 356 -6.69 -2.65 -16.60
N PHE A 357 -6.57 -1.40 -17.04
CA PHE A 357 -5.29 -0.76 -17.28
C PHE A 357 -4.47 -0.65 -15.98
N VAL A 358 -5.08 -0.13 -14.90
CA VAL A 358 -4.40 0.02 -13.61
C VAL A 358 -4.00 -1.35 -13.05
N CYS A 359 -4.86 -2.37 -13.17
CA CYS A 359 -4.55 -3.72 -12.71
C CYS A 359 -3.36 -4.35 -13.43
N ILE A 360 -3.32 -4.25 -14.76
CA ILE A 360 -2.20 -4.77 -15.55
C ILE A 360 -0.93 -3.96 -15.28
N ALA A 361 -1.02 -2.63 -15.24
CA ALA A 361 0.11 -1.77 -14.95
C ALA A 361 0.71 -2.07 -13.56
N ASN A 362 -0.12 -2.26 -12.54
CA ASN A 362 0.34 -2.65 -11.20
C ASN A 362 1.04 -4.02 -11.17
N TYR A 363 0.48 -5.02 -11.86
CA TYR A 363 1.09 -6.34 -12.01
C TYR A 363 2.47 -6.25 -12.68
N LEU A 364 2.56 -5.56 -13.83
CA LEU A 364 3.82 -5.37 -14.55
C LEU A 364 4.83 -4.56 -13.74
N THR A 365 4.38 -3.56 -12.99
CA THR A 365 5.26 -2.74 -12.13
C THR A 365 5.87 -3.58 -11.02
N SER A 366 5.11 -4.50 -10.43
CA SER A 366 5.61 -5.43 -9.41
C SER A 366 6.71 -6.33 -9.98
N ILE A 367 6.50 -6.89 -11.17
CA ILE A 367 7.50 -7.71 -11.86
C ILE A 367 8.74 -6.89 -12.17
N TYR A 368 8.55 -5.69 -12.69
CA TYR A 368 9.61 -4.76 -13.05
C TYR A 368 10.46 -4.36 -11.84
N ALA A 369 9.83 -4.01 -10.72
CA ALA A 369 10.51 -3.74 -9.47
C ALA A 369 11.26 -4.97 -8.94
N GLY A 370 10.74 -6.19 -9.16
CA GLY A 370 11.45 -7.44 -8.88
C GLY A 370 12.79 -7.55 -9.62
N PHE A 371 12.84 -7.22 -10.92
CA PHE A 371 14.11 -7.19 -11.66
C PHE A 371 15.11 -6.18 -11.09
N VAL A 372 14.65 -4.97 -10.78
CA VAL A 372 15.48 -3.95 -10.13
C VAL A 372 16.04 -4.51 -8.83
N ILE A 373 15.17 -5.10 -8.03
CA ILE A 373 15.51 -5.53 -6.69
C ILE A 373 16.55 -6.66 -6.70
N PHE A 374 16.27 -7.71 -7.45
CA PHE A 374 17.13 -8.89 -7.49
C PHE A 374 18.43 -8.65 -8.24
N SER A 375 18.50 -7.72 -9.19
CA SER A 375 19.78 -7.33 -9.80
C SER A 375 20.75 -6.74 -8.77
N VAL A 376 20.25 -5.94 -7.84
CA VAL A 376 21.04 -5.33 -6.76
C VAL A 376 21.37 -6.35 -5.66
N LEU A 377 20.42 -7.21 -5.29
CA LEU A 377 20.67 -8.28 -4.30
C LEU A 377 21.71 -9.30 -4.80
N GLY A 378 21.68 -9.67 -6.09
CA GLY A 378 22.68 -10.55 -6.68
C GLY A 378 24.09 -9.96 -6.61
N PHE A 379 24.23 -8.66 -6.90
CA PHE A 379 25.50 -7.96 -6.73
C PHE A 379 25.98 -7.96 -5.28
N GLN A 380 25.09 -7.68 -4.32
CA GLN A 380 25.42 -7.65 -2.91
C GLN A 380 25.86 -9.03 -2.38
N ALA A 381 25.13 -10.10 -2.76
CA ALA A 381 25.44 -11.47 -2.42
C ALA A 381 26.83 -11.88 -2.95
N ASN A 382 27.10 -11.56 -4.23
CA ASN A 382 28.40 -11.80 -4.87
C ASN A 382 29.53 -11.05 -4.15
N LYS A 383 29.31 -9.79 -3.74
CA LYS A 383 30.30 -9.01 -3.00
C LYS A 383 30.58 -9.53 -1.59
N MET A 384 29.55 -10.00 -0.89
CA MET A 384 29.69 -10.55 0.46
C MET A 384 30.13 -12.02 0.47
N GLY A 385 30.13 -12.69 -0.70
CA GLY A 385 30.46 -14.12 -0.82
C GLY A 385 29.43 -15.03 -0.16
N VAL A 386 28.17 -14.58 -0.07
CA VAL A 386 27.05 -15.31 0.53
C VAL A 386 25.99 -15.62 -0.52
N SER A 387 25.02 -16.47 -0.19
CA SER A 387 23.93 -16.76 -1.12
C SER A 387 22.93 -15.59 -1.20
N VAL A 388 22.17 -15.52 -2.29
CA VAL A 388 21.10 -14.51 -2.43
C VAL A 388 20.00 -14.70 -1.38
N ASP A 389 19.80 -15.93 -0.89
CA ASP A 389 18.80 -16.24 0.14
C ASP A 389 19.15 -15.57 1.48
N ASP A 390 20.43 -15.57 1.85
CA ASP A 390 20.93 -15.00 3.11
C ASP A 390 20.76 -13.48 3.20
N VAL A 391 20.69 -12.80 2.04
CA VAL A 391 20.53 -11.34 1.97
C VAL A 391 19.08 -10.90 1.76
N ALA A 392 18.18 -11.83 1.39
CA ALA A 392 16.82 -11.53 1.00
C ALA A 392 15.88 -11.42 2.22
N GLN A 393 15.87 -10.27 2.89
CA GLN A 393 14.97 -9.98 4.01
C GLN A 393 13.54 -9.60 3.56
N SER A 394 12.55 -9.74 4.46
CA SER A 394 11.16 -9.32 4.21
C SER A 394 10.85 -7.93 4.80
N GLY A 395 9.90 -7.21 4.18
CA GLY A 395 9.29 -6.03 4.77
C GLY A 395 10.21 -4.80 4.84
N PRO A 396 10.08 -3.93 5.84
CA PRO A 396 10.89 -2.72 5.98
C PRO A 396 12.40 -2.98 6.02
N GLY A 397 12.83 -4.14 6.53
CA GLY A 397 14.24 -4.54 6.56
C GLY A 397 14.87 -4.55 5.17
N LEU A 398 14.13 -5.02 4.15
CA LEU A 398 14.66 -5.02 2.79
C LEU A 398 15.02 -3.61 2.33
N ALA A 399 14.14 -2.62 2.53
CA ALA A 399 14.35 -1.24 2.07
C ALA A 399 15.23 -0.36 2.95
N PHE A 400 15.27 -0.60 4.26
CA PHE A 400 16.02 0.24 5.20
C PHE A 400 17.33 -0.39 5.71
N VAL A 401 17.56 -1.68 5.44
CA VAL A 401 18.78 -2.40 5.82
C VAL A 401 19.53 -2.90 4.59
N VAL A 402 18.87 -3.72 3.77
CA VAL A 402 19.55 -4.42 2.66
C VAL A 402 19.86 -3.47 1.49
N TYR A 403 18.87 -2.66 1.06
CA TYR A 403 19.09 -1.69 -0.02
C TYR A 403 20.17 -0.66 0.28
N PRO A 404 20.16 0.01 1.45
CA PRO A 404 21.16 1.04 1.73
C PRO A 404 22.57 0.46 1.74
N GLU A 405 22.72 -0.77 2.24
CA GLU A 405 23.99 -1.51 2.15
C GLU A 405 24.44 -1.73 0.70
N ALA A 406 23.54 -2.20 -0.17
CA ALA A 406 23.89 -2.43 -1.57
C ALA A 406 24.21 -1.11 -2.33
N LEU A 407 23.51 -0.02 -2.00
CA LEU A 407 23.76 1.30 -2.61
C LEU A 407 25.11 1.90 -2.19
N LEU A 408 25.59 1.60 -0.98
CA LEU A 408 26.91 2.02 -0.51
C LEU A 408 28.06 1.42 -1.31
N GLN A 409 27.86 0.23 -1.87
CA GLN A 409 28.86 -0.48 -2.67
C GLN A 409 28.90 0.01 -4.13
N MET A 410 28.01 0.93 -4.52
CA MET A 410 28.00 1.55 -5.84
C MET A 410 28.86 2.82 -5.86
N PRO A 411 29.45 3.19 -7.02
CA PRO A 411 30.16 4.44 -7.16
C PRO A 411 29.19 5.62 -6.97
N VAL A 412 29.66 6.65 -6.26
CA VAL A 412 28.84 7.83 -5.88
C VAL A 412 27.62 7.40 -5.04
N PRO A 413 27.83 6.71 -3.89
CA PRO A 413 26.75 6.09 -3.12
C PRO A 413 25.71 7.09 -2.63
N GLN A 414 26.13 8.32 -2.32
CA GLN A 414 25.25 9.40 -1.88
C GLN A 414 24.15 9.71 -2.91
N LEU A 415 24.49 9.77 -4.21
CA LEU A 415 23.51 10.06 -5.27
C LEU A 415 22.45 8.97 -5.33
N TRP A 416 22.87 7.70 -5.30
CA TRP A 416 21.97 6.56 -5.36
C TRP A 416 21.06 6.49 -4.13
N CYS A 417 21.57 6.78 -2.94
CA CYS A 417 20.77 6.86 -1.71
C CYS A 417 19.71 7.98 -1.80
N ILE A 418 20.09 9.20 -2.21
CA ILE A 418 19.14 10.31 -2.38
C ILE A 418 18.01 9.90 -3.32
N LEU A 419 18.36 9.39 -4.51
CA LEU A 419 17.38 9.05 -5.52
C LEU A 419 16.47 7.87 -5.11
N PHE A 420 17.03 6.86 -4.46
CA PHE A 420 16.28 5.70 -3.98
C PHE A 420 15.29 6.07 -2.87
N PHE A 421 15.74 6.76 -1.82
CA PHE A 421 14.86 7.12 -0.72
C PHE A 421 13.84 8.19 -1.11
N PHE A 422 14.21 9.12 -2.00
CA PHE A 422 13.25 10.05 -2.55
C PHE A 422 12.20 9.35 -3.41
N MET A 423 12.57 8.34 -4.19
CA MET A 423 11.60 7.48 -4.90
C MET A 423 10.63 6.79 -3.91
N LEU A 424 11.13 6.18 -2.84
CA LEU A 424 10.29 5.54 -1.82
C LEU A 424 9.35 6.54 -1.13
N PHE A 425 9.85 7.74 -0.83
CA PHE A 425 9.04 8.82 -0.27
C PHE A 425 7.90 9.23 -1.21
N ILE A 426 8.18 9.37 -2.50
CA ILE A 426 7.18 9.70 -3.53
C ILE A 426 6.14 8.58 -3.71
N LEU A 427 6.57 7.31 -3.74
CA LEU A 427 5.66 6.15 -3.77
C LEU A 427 4.77 6.11 -2.52
N GLY A 428 5.34 6.38 -1.35
CA GLY A 428 4.62 6.46 -0.09
C GLY A 428 3.54 7.55 -0.10
N LEU A 429 3.90 8.77 -0.53
CA LEU A 429 2.95 9.87 -0.67
C LEU A 429 1.87 9.60 -1.72
N GLY A 430 2.21 8.88 -2.79
CA GLY A 430 1.27 8.40 -3.80
C GLY A 430 0.14 7.57 -3.18
N SER A 431 0.43 6.59 -2.35
CA SER A 431 -0.64 5.81 -1.73
C SER A 431 -1.46 6.61 -0.71
N GLN A 432 -0.86 7.61 -0.06
CA GLN A 432 -1.50 8.36 1.03
C GLN A 432 -2.62 9.31 0.60
N PHE A 433 -2.53 9.95 -0.58
CA PHE A 433 -3.53 10.94 -0.95
C PHE A 433 -4.94 10.34 -1.07
N ALA A 434 -5.06 9.09 -1.54
CA ALA A 434 -6.35 8.44 -1.71
C ALA A 434 -7.01 8.07 -0.37
N GLY A 435 -6.20 7.75 0.65
CA GLY A 435 -6.69 7.53 2.02
C GLY A 435 -7.18 8.81 2.68
N ILE A 436 -6.41 9.89 2.56
CA ILE A 436 -6.80 11.22 3.08
C ILE A 436 -8.07 11.72 2.38
N GLU A 437 -8.16 11.54 1.07
CA GLU A 437 -9.34 11.93 0.30
C GLU A 437 -10.57 11.10 0.70
N ALA A 438 -10.44 9.79 0.98
CA ALA A 438 -11.55 8.96 1.49
C ALA A 438 -12.15 9.52 2.79
N ILE A 439 -11.30 9.97 3.72
CA ILE A 439 -11.73 10.58 4.98
C ILE A 439 -12.37 11.95 4.73
N ASN A 440 -11.71 12.81 3.95
CA ASN A 440 -12.21 14.15 3.66
C ASN A 440 -13.54 14.13 2.90
N THR A 441 -13.65 13.30 1.87
CA THR A 441 -14.89 13.10 1.11
C THR A 441 -16.01 12.64 2.01
N THR A 442 -15.75 11.76 2.98
CA THR A 442 -16.78 11.34 3.93
C THR A 442 -17.31 12.51 4.77
N ILE A 443 -16.41 13.31 5.33
CA ILE A 443 -16.77 14.50 6.13
C ILE A 443 -17.58 15.48 5.29
N VAL A 444 -17.12 15.73 4.07
CA VAL A 444 -17.69 16.71 3.15
C VAL A 444 -19.01 16.25 2.53
N ASP A 445 -19.19 14.95 2.31
CA ASP A 445 -20.46 14.39 1.88
C ASP A 445 -21.48 14.38 3.00
N ARG A 446 -21.07 14.23 4.27
CA ARG A 446 -21.97 14.38 5.43
C ARG A 446 -22.39 15.83 5.65
N TRP A 447 -21.45 16.77 5.52
CA TRP A 447 -21.70 18.21 5.69
C TRP A 447 -21.26 19.01 4.45
N PRO A 448 -22.13 19.13 3.42
CA PRO A 448 -21.79 19.77 2.15
C PRO A 448 -21.35 21.24 2.24
N VAL A 449 -21.69 21.94 3.33
CA VAL A 449 -21.25 23.32 3.59
C VAL A 449 -19.72 23.42 3.68
N LEU A 450 -19.06 22.36 4.16
CA LEU A 450 -17.61 22.30 4.29
C LEU A 450 -16.88 22.27 2.93
N ARG A 451 -17.58 22.01 1.82
CA ARG A 451 -17.00 22.08 0.46
C ARG A 451 -16.40 23.46 0.15
N LYS A 452 -16.98 24.56 0.67
CA LYS A 452 -16.43 25.92 0.50
C LYS A 452 -15.08 26.10 1.17
N ARG A 453 -14.80 25.27 2.17
CA ARG A 453 -13.69 25.37 3.12
C ARG A 453 -12.91 24.05 3.17
N TYR A 454 -12.79 23.38 2.02
CA TYR A 454 -12.21 22.04 1.90
C TYR A 454 -10.83 21.93 2.55
N TRP A 455 -9.97 22.94 2.34
CA TRP A 455 -8.62 22.97 2.91
C TRP A 455 -8.61 22.86 4.46
N MET A 456 -9.63 23.37 5.16
CA MET A 456 -9.72 23.23 6.62
C MET A 456 -10.07 21.81 7.05
N VAL A 457 -10.87 21.10 6.24
CA VAL A 457 -11.15 19.67 6.46
C VAL A 457 -9.87 18.87 6.28
N THR A 458 -9.13 19.12 5.19
CA THR A 458 -7.85 18.48 4.95
C THR A 458 -6.84 18.75 6.07
N ALA A 459 -6.71 20.01 6.50
CA ALA A 459 -5.81 20.38 7.59
C ALA A 459 -6.18 19.67 8.90
N PHE A 460 -7.47 19.61 9.22
CA PHE A 460 -7.97 18.88 10.39
C PHE A 460 -7.66 17.38 10.29
N THR A 461 -7.96 16.74 9.16
CA THR A 461 -7.69 15.31 8.94
C THR A 461 -6.20 14.99 9.08
N CYS A 462 -5.32 15.75 8.42
CA CYS A 462 -3.87 15.56 8.51
C CYS A 462 -3.36 15.78 9.94
N PHE A 463 -3.86 16.79 10.65
CA PHE A 463 -3.46 17.07 12.03
C PHE A 463 -3.90 15.97 13.00
N VAL A 464 -5.12 15.46 12.87
CA VAL A 464 -5.61 14.34 13.70
C VAL A 464 -4.81 13.08 13.41
N CYS A 465 -4.56 12.75 12.14
CA CYS A 465 -3.77 11.57 11.78
C CYS A 465 -2.29 11.70 12.23
N PHE A 466 -1.72 12.91 12.22
CA PHE A 466 -0.42 13.18 12.80
C PHE A 466 -0.39 12.85 14.30
N LEU A 467 -1.36 13.34 15.08
CA LEU A 467 -1.44 13.06 16.51
C LEU A 467 -1.61 11.57 16.81
N LEU A 468 -2.43 10.86 16.02
CA LEU A 468 -2.63 9.42 16.15
C LEU A 468 -1.36 8.62 15.79
N GLY A 469 -0.46 9.18 14.98
CA GLY A 469 0.81 8.54 14.61
C GLY A 469 1.91 8.68 15.66
N LEU A 470 1.82 9.65 16.58
CA LEU A 470 2.87 9.93 17.58
C LEU A 470 3.27 8.73 18.45
N PRO A 471 2.37 7.83 18.90
CA PRO A 471 2.76 6.66 19.69
C PRO A 471 3.75 5.74 18.97
N MET A 472 3.75 5.72 17.63
CA MET A 472 4.69 4.94 16.81
C MET A 472 6.05 5.63 16.60
N CYS A 473 6.23 6.86 17.07
CA CYS A 473 7.52 7.57 17.07
C CYS A 473 8.35 7.34 18.34
N PHE A 474 7.89 6.49 19.26
CA PHE A 474 8.68 6.06 20.42
C PHE A 474 9.63 4.94 20.05
N SER A 475 10.63 4.66 20.90
CA SER A 475 11.53 3.50 20.77
C SER A 475 10.78 2.18 20.58
N GLY A 476 9.74 1.92 21.37
CA GLY A 476 8.86 0.75 21.22
C GLY A 476 7.83 0.87 20.08
N GLY A 477 7.79 2.01 19.39
CA GLY A 477 6.77 2.35 18.40
C GLY A 477 6.70 1.38 17.22
N VAL A 478 7.82 0.74 16.87
CA VAL A 478 7.86 -0.31 15.83
C VAL A 478 6.98 -1.50 16.19
N TYR A 479 6.82 -1.85 17.47
CA TYR A 479 5.97 -2.96 17.88
C TYR A 479 4.49 -2.67 17.65
N LEU A 480 4.06 -1.44 17.94
CA LEU A 480 2.69 -0.99 17.64
C LEU A 480 2.47 -0.91 16.13
N PHE A 481 3.46 -0.42 15.37
CA PHE A 481 3.43 -0.43 13.91
C PHE A 481 3.24 -1.84 13.36
N THR A 482 4.06 -2.81 13.79
CA THR A 482 3.96 -4.22 13.37
C THR A 482 2.61 -4.81 13.76
N LEU A 483 2.10 -4.50 14.96
CA LEU A 483 0.80 -4.97 15.42
C LEU A 483 -0.35 -4.44 14.56
N LEU A 484 -0.32 -3.15 14.21
CA LEU A 484 -1.32 -2.51 13.35
C LEU A 484 -1.28 -3.08 11.93
N ASP A 485 -0.10 -3.21 11.34
CA ASP A 485 0.08 -3.74 9.99
C ASP A 485 -0.42 -5.20 9.89
N TRP A 486 -0.13 -6.02 10.90
CA TRP A 486 -0.54 -7.42 10.96
C TRP A 486 -2.06 -7.61 11.08
N ASN A 487 -2.74 -6.78 11.89
CA ASN A 487 -4.15 -6.98 12.24
C ASN A 487 -5.15 -6.12 11.45
N THR A 488 -4.72 -5.01 10.86
CA THR A 488 -5.61 -4.09 10.13
C THR A 488 -5.77 -4.48 8.67
N ALA A 489 -4.65 -4.78 7.99
CA ALA A 489 -4.61 -5.01 6.54
C ALA A 489 -4.52 -6.50 6.16
N SER A 490 -5.20 -7.37 6.93
CA SER A 490 -5.20 -8.82 6.69
C SER A 490 -6.62 -9.38 6.51
N TRP A 491 -7.19 -10.00 7.52
CA TRP A 491 -8.46 -10.74 7.43
C TRP A 491 -9.69 -9.82 7.35
N ALA A 492 -9.63 -8.61 7.93
CA ALA A 492 -10.74 -7.68 7.94
C ALA A 492 -11.11 -7.16 6.53
N ILE A 493 -10.11 -6.84 5.71
CA ILE A 493 -10.30 -6.37 4.33
C ILE A 493 -11.00 -7.43 3.48
N LEU A 494 -10.67 -8.71 3.68
CA LEU A 494 -11.32 -9.82 2.98
C LEU A 494 -12.82 -9.86 3.27
N LEU A 495 -13.21 -9.71 4.54
CA LEU A 495 -14.61 -9.68 4.95
C LEU A 495 -15.35 -8.48 4.36
N ILE A 496 -14.72 -7.31 4.34
CA ILE A 496 -15.29 -6.10 3.73
C ILE A 496 -15.48 -6.33 2.22
N GLY A 497 -14.47 -6.84 1.51
CA GLY A 497 -14.57 -7.12 0.08
C GLY A 497 -15.65 -8.14 -0.28
N ILE A 498 -15.83 -9.19 0.54
CA ILE A 498 -16.95 -10.14 0.40
C ILE A 498 -18.29 -9.41 0.58
N ALA A 499 -18.40 -8.54 1.59
CA ALA A 499 -19.62 -7.79 1.86
C ALA A 499 -19.96 -6.80 0.73
N GLU A 500 -18.98 -6.07 0.19
CA GLU A 500 -19.17 -5.15 -0.94
C GLU A 500 -19.67 -5.86 -2.19
N VAL A 501 -19.02 -6.98 -2.55
CA VAL A 501 -19.40 -7.77 -3.72
C VAL A 501 -20.79 -8.36 -3.53
N THR A 502 -21.10 -8.90 -2.34
CA THR A 502 -22.43 -9.46 -2.04
C THR A 502 -23.51 -8.38 -2.07
N ALA A 503 -23.22 -7.16 -1.61
CA ALA A 503 -24.15 -6.04 -1.66
C ALA A 503 -24.55 -5.71 -3.11
N VAL A 504 -23.59 -5.70 -4.04
CA VAL A 504 -23.86 -5.41 -5.46
C VAL A 504 -24.43 -6.61 -6.20
N SER A 505 -23.82 -7.79 -6.08
CA SER A 505 -24.14 -8.94 -6.93
C SER A 505 -25.40 -9.68 -6.47
N TRP A 506 -25.64 -9.80 -5.16
CA TRP A 506 -26.77 -10.54 -4.59
C TRP A 506 -27.89 -9.63 -4.10
N SER A 507 -27.57 -8.63 -3.26
CA SER A 507 -28.60 -7.75 -2.65
C SER A 507 -29.23 -6.83 -3.71
N TYR A 508 -28.42 -6.03 -4.39
CA TYR A 508 -28.89 -5.16 -5.46
C TYR A 508 -29.28 -5.95 -6.72
N GLY A 509 -28.45 -6.94 -7.06
CA GLY A 509 -28.66 -7.88 -8.14
C GLY A 509 -27.75 -7.59 -9.34
N ILE A 510 -26.95 -8.58 -9.71
CA ILE A 510 -25.95 -8.50 -10.79
C ILE A 510 -26.51 -8.01 -12.14
N ASN A 511 -27.74 -8.39 -12.48
CA ASN A 511 -28.34 -7.97 -13.75
C ASN A 511 -28.63 -6.47 -13.78
N ARG A 512 -29.00 -5.87 -12.64
CA ARG A 512 -29.22 -4.42 -12.52
C ARG A 512 -27.90 -3.68 -12.56
N ALA A 513 -26.88 -4.19 -11.86
CA ALA A 513 -25.53 -3.61 -11.91
C ALA A 513 -24.97 -3.58 -13.34
N LEU A 514 -25.19 -4.64 -14.13
CA LEU A 514 -24.79 -4.66 -15.55
C LEU A 514 -25.63 -3.72 -16.43
N GLN A 515 -26.90 -3.51 -16.10
CA GLN A 515 -27.73 -2.48 -16.77
C GLN A 515 -27.23 -1.07 -16.44
N ASP A 516 -26.86 -0.79 -15.19
CA ASP A 516 -26.28 0.49 -14.81
C ASP A 516 -24.98 0.76 -15.60
N LEU A 517 -24.13 -0.25 -15.78
CA LEU A 517 -22.93 -0.16 -16.61
C LEU A 517 -23.27 0.17 -18.07
N GLU A 518 -24.33 -0.41 -18.62
CA GLU A 518 -24.83 -0.05 -19.95
C GLU A 518 -25.31 1.42 -20.01
N THR A 519 -25.98 1.92 -18.96
CA THR A 519 -26.39 3.34 -18.89
C THR A 519 -25.21 4.31 -18.80
N MET A 520 -24.08 3.87 -18.25
CA MET A 520 -22.82 4.62 -18.25
C MET A 520 -22.02 4.48 -19.56
N ASN A 521 -22.67 4.00 -20.63
CA ASN A 521 -22.09 3.81 -21.96
C ASN A 521 -21.00 2.71 -22.05
N MET A 522 -21.00 1.75 -21.12
CA MET A 522 -20.13 0.57 -21.17
C MET A 522 -20.93 -0.64 -21.68
N LYS A 523 -20.86 -0.88 -23.00
CA LYS A 523 -21.51 -2.04 -23.63
C LYS A 523 -20.58 -3.24 -23.65
N PHE A 524 -20.98 -4.33 -23.02
CA PHE A 524 -20.24 -5.59 -23.00
C PHE A 524 -20.78 -6.61 -23.99
N ASN A 525 -19.86 -7.34 -24.64
CA ASN A 525 -20.20 -8.54 -25.39
C ASN A 525 -20.69 -9.66 -24.43
N ILE A 526 -21.29 -10.71 -24.98
CA ILE A 526 -21.87 -11.80 -24.20
C ILE A 526 -20.82 -12.49 -23.32
N VAL A 527 -19.62 -12.70 -23.85
CA VAL A 527 -18.51 -13.37 -23.13
C VAL A 527 -18.10 -12.57 -21.90
N LEU A 528 -17.85 -11.27 -22.06
CA LEU A 528 -17.43 -10.40 -20.96
C LEU A 528 -18.55 -10.22 -19.93
N ARG A 529 -19.80 -10.18 -20.38
CA ARG A 529 -20.96 -10.19 -19.47
C ARG A 529 -21.02 -11.47 -18.65
N LEU A 530 -20.81 -12.64 -19.25
CA LEU A 530 -20.77 -13.92 -18.54
C LEU A 530 -19.59 -13.99 -17.57
N PHE A 531 -18.43 -13.48 -17.98
CA PHE A 531 -17.26 -13.37 -17.11
C PHE A 531 -17.56 -12.54 -15.86
N TRP A 532 -18.01 -11.29 -16.01
CA TRP A 532 -18.33 -10.43 -14.86
C TRP A 532 -19.43 -11.01 -13.97
N LYS A 533 -20.45 -11.64 -14.57
CA LYS A 533 -21.47 -12.37 -13.80
C LYS A 533 -20.87 -13.51 -12.99
N GLY A 534 -20.09 -14.39 -13.60
CA GLY A 534 -19.50 -15.54 -12.91
C GLY A 534 -18.56 -15.10 -11.79
N VAL A 535 -17.76 -14.06 -12.05
CA VAL A 535 -16.74 -13.61 -11.11
C VAL A 535 -17.34 -12.86 -9.92
N TRP A 536 -18.24 -11.89 -10.12
CA TRP A 536 -18.88 -11.18 -9.01
C TRP A 536 -19.93 -12.01 -8.26
N LEU A 537 -20.61 -12.94 -8.93
CA LEU A 537 -21.65 -13.74 -8.29
C LEU A 537 -21.07 -14.93 -7.50
N VAL A 538 -20.02 -15.57 -8.02
CA VAL A 538 -19.54 -16.87 -7.51
C VAL A 538 -18.06 -16.82 -7.14
N ALA A 539 -17.17 -16.44 -8.07
CA ALA A 539 -15.74 -16.64 -7.88
C ALA A 539 -15.18 -15.77 -6.74
N VAL A 540 -15.48 -14.47 -6.71
CA VAL A 540 -14.96 -13.55 -5.69
C VAL A 540 -15.43 -13.93 -4.29
N PRO A 541 -16.74 -14.13 -4.00
CA PRO A 541 -17.16 -14.52 -2.65
C PRO A 541 -16.56 -15.86 -2.21
N PHE A 542 -16.52 -16.86 -3.10
CA PHE A 542 -16.01 -18.19 -2.77
C PHE A 542 -14.50 -18.20 -2.52
N VAL A 543 -13.72 -17.60 -3.43
CA VAL A 543 -12.26 -17.57 -3.32
C VAL A 543 -11.82 -16.71 -2.14
N SER A 544 -12.41 -15.53 -1.93
CA SER A 544 -12.13 -14.69 -0.77
C SER A 544 -12.48 -15.37 0.56
N PHE A 545 -13.57 -16.13 0.62
CA PHE A 545 -13.92 -16.91 1.80
C PHE A 545 -12.94 -18.06 2.06
N ALA A 546 -12.49 -18.75 1.01
CA ALA A 546 -11.46 -19.78 1.13
C ALA A 546 -10.12 -19.20 1.63
N ILE A 547 -9.71 -18.04 1.11
CA ILE A 547 -8.52 -17.31 1.58
C ILE A 547 -8.68 -16.90 3.04
N LEU A 548 -9.87 -16.42 3.44
CA LEU A 548 -10.14 -16.05 4.82
C LEU A 548 -9.96 -17.25 5.77
N ILE A 549 -10.53 -18.41 5.44
CA ILE A 549 -10.34 -19.64 6.24
C ILE A 549 -8.86 -19.96 6.34
N PHE A 550 -8.13 -19.89 5.24
CA PHE A 550 -6.71 -20.17 5.20
C PHE A 550 -5.91 -19.23 6.12
N VAL A 551 -6.15 -17.90 6.02
CA VAL A 551 -5.50 -16.89 6.86
C VAL A 551 -5.81 -17.09 8.34
N LEU A 552 -7.01 -17.53 8.68
CA LEU A 552 -7.39 -17.80 10.08
C LEU A 552 -6.77 -19.11 10.60
N VAL A 553 -6.62 -20.13 9.77
CA VAL A 553 -6.00 -21.42 10.15
C VAL A 553 -4.49 -21.29 10.31
N GLU A 554 -3.82 -20.56 9.43
CA GLU A 554 -2.37 -20.31 9.51
C GLU A 554 -2.01 -19.08 10.35
N TRP A 555 -2.95 -18.56 11.16
CA TRP A 555 -2.68 -17.39 11.97
C TRP A 555 -1.58 -17.69 13.00
N THR A 556 -0.53 -16.86 12.99
CA THR A 556 0.54 -16.90 13.98
C THR A 556 0.60 -15.60 14.77
N PRO A 557 1.00 -15.64 16.05
CA PRO A 557 1.23 -14.44 16.84
C PRO A 557 2.26 -13.52 16.15
N PRO A 558 2.03 -12.19 16.12
CA PRO A 558 2.98 -11.24 15.58
C PRO A 558 4.30 -11.23 16.38
N SER A 559 5.39 -11.06 15.65
CA SER A 559 6.74 -10.95 16.23
C SER A 559 7.55 -9.92 15.45
N TYR A 560 8.54 -9.32 16.11
CA TYR A 560 9.50 -8.43 15.47
C TYR A 560 10.90 -8.98 15.67
N GLY A 561 11.56 -9.41 14.58
CA GLY A 561 12.80 -10.17 14.65
C GLY A 561 12.63 -11.42 15.54
N ASN A 562 13.47 -11.55 16.55
CA ASN A 562 13.43 -12.65 17.53
C ASN A 562 12.49 -12.38 18.71
N TYR A 563 11.94 -11.18 18.84
CA TYR A 563 11.09 -10.80 19.97
C TYR A 563 9.62 -11.18 19.69
N LYS A 564 9.09 -12.09 20.50
CA LYS A 564 7.69 -12.51 20.47
C LYS A 564 6.84 -11.58 21.33
N PHE A 565 5.71 -11.14 20.81
CA PHE A 565 4.84 -10.23 21.53
C PHE A 565 4.16 -10.94 22.71
N PRO A 566 3.95 -10.23 23.84
CA PRO A 566 3.25 -10.78 25.00
C PRO A 566 1.76 -10.92 24.69
N LEU A 567 1.07 -11.79 25.43
CA LEU A 567 -0.34 -12.10 25.22
C LEU A 567 -1.26 -10.85 25.20
N PHE A 568 -0.97 -9.83 26.02
CA PHE A 568 -1.79 -8.62 26.03
C PHE A 568 -1.72 -7.85 24.70
N ALA A 569 -0.56 -7.86 24.03
CA ALA A 569 -0.37 -7.21 22.74
C ALA A 569 -1.12 -7.98 21.65
N ASP A 570 -1.16 -9.31 21.73
CA ASP A 570 -1.97 -10.13 20.84
C ASP A 570 -3.48 -9.84 21.01
N ILE A 571 -3.95 -9.76 22.26
CA ILE A 571 -5.34 -9.39 22.57
C ILE A 571 -5.66 -8.00 22.03
N LEU A 572 -4.75 -7.04 22.19
CA LEU A 572 -4.88 -5.70 21.63
C LEU A 572 -4.95 -5.74 20.10
N GLY A 573 -4.13 -6.56 19.44
CA GLY A 573 -4.18 -6.79 18.00
C GLY A 573 -5.53 -7.30 17.52
N TRP A 574 -6.09 -8.30 18.20
CA TRP A 574 -7.45 -8.79 17.91
C TRP A 574 -8.53 -7.74 18.18
N ALA A 575 -8.39 -6.94 19.24
CA ALA A 575 -9.30 -5.82 19.52
C ALA A 575 -9.25 -4.77 18.41
N ILE A 576 -8.06 -4.43 17.90
CA ILE A 576 -7.87 -3.53 16.76
C ILE A 576 -8.54 -4.12 15.51
N GLY A 577 -8.22 -5.37 15.15
CA GLY A 577 -8.77 -6.01 13.96
C GLY A 577 -10.30 -6.08 14.03
N THR A 578 -10.88 -6.49 15.16
CA THR A 578 -12.34 -6.54 15.35
C THR A 578 -12.99 -5.15 15.36
N SER A 579 -12.30 -4.11 15.84
CA SER A 579 -12.81 -2.74 15.79
C SER A 579 -13.03 -2.22 14.37
N THR A 580 -12.33 -2.76 13.37
CA THR A 580 -12.52 -2.38 11.97
C THR A 580 -13.85 -2.88 11.39
N ILE A 581 -14.34 -4.03 11.86
CA ILE A 581 -15.56 -4.67 11.35
C ILE A 581 -16.80 -4.43 12.24
N ILE A 582 -16.62 -3.84 13.44
CA ILE A 582 -17.71 -3.63 14.40
C ILE A 582 -18.86 -2.77 13.86
N PHE A 583 -18.56 -1.90 12.88
CA PHE A 583 -19.56 -1.06 12.25
C PHE A 583 -20.55 -1.84 11.39
N PHE A 584 -20.20 -3.04 10.93
CA PHE A 584 -21.11 -3.90 10.18
C PHE A 584 -22.33 -4.33 11.01
N PRO A 585 -22.19 -5.03 12.16
CA PRO A 585 -23.34 -5.38 12.99
C PRO A 585 -24.06 -4.14 13.55
N MET A 586 -23.33 -3.06 13.86
CA MET A 586 -23.97 -1.79 14.26
C MET A 586 -24.88 -1.22 13.17
N GLY A 587 -24.45 -1.27 11.90
CA GLY A 587 -25.26 -0.85 10.75
C GLY A 587 -26.53 -1.68 10.60
N VAL A 588 -26.44 -3.01 10.79
CA VAL A 588 -27.61 -3.90 10.79
C VAL A 588 -28.58 -3.54 11.92
N VAL A 589 -28.09 -3.35 13.14
CA VAL A 589 -28.93 -2.94 14.29
C VAL A 589 -29.58 -1.58 14.03
N TRP A 590 -28.85 -0.62 13.47
CA TRP A 590 -29.38 0.68 13.10
C TRP A 590 -30.48 0.58 12.03
N ALA A 591 -30.31 -0.28 11.01
CA ALA A 591 -31.32 -0.52 9.98
C ALA A 591 -32.60 -1.14 10.58
N LEU A 592 -32.45 -2.12 11.48
CA LEU A 592 -33.59 -2.71 12.20
C LEU A 592 -34.31 -1.67 13.07
N TYR A 593 -33.57 -0.80 13.75
CA TYR A 593 -34.12 0.30 14.55
C TYR A 593 -34.90 1.32 13.69
N LYS A 594 -34.43 1.59 12.46
CA LYS A 594 -35.13 2.45 11.50
C LYS A 594 -36.38 1.84 10.88
N GLY A 595 -36.70 0.59 11.21
CA GLY A 595 -37.92 -0.08 10.78
C GLY A 595 -37.79 -0.92 9.52
N TYR A 596 -36.60 -1.04 8.92
CA TYR A 596 -36.37 -1.98 7.83
C TYR A 596 -36.55 -3.41 8.34
N ARG A 597 -37.40 -4.20 7.67
CA ARG A 597 -37.67 -5.61 8.03
C ARG A 597 -37.77 -6.49 6.79
N GLY A 598 -37.43 -7.77 6.93
CA GLY A 598 -37.53 -8.75 5.85
C GLY A 598 -36.73 -8.35 4.61
N MET A 599 -37.39 -8.37 3.45
CA MET A 599 -36.75 -8.06 2.15
C MET A 599 -36.37 -6.59 1.99
N ASP A 600 -36.97 -5.67 2.75
CA ASP A 600 -36.66 -4.25 2.66
C ASP A 600 -35.25 -3.93 3.20
N LEU A 601 -34.65 -4.82 4.01
CA LEU A 601 -33.24 -4.71 4.39
C LEU A 601 -32.28 -4.88 3.21
N PHE A 602 -32.68 -5.64 2.19
CA PHE A 602 -31.82 -6.06 1.09
C PHE A 602 -32.11 -5.29 -0.21
N ARG A 603 -33.08 -4.37 -0.18
CA ARG A 603 -33.46 -3.57 -1.34
C ARG A 603 -32.74 -2.22 -1.35
N PRO A 604 -32.43 -1.67 -2.53
CA PRO A 604 -31.89 -0.33 -2.64
C PRO A 604 -32.89 0.70 -2.12
N THR A 605 -32.36 1.72 -1.46
CA THR A 605 -33.11 2.90 -1.02
C THR A 605 -33.30 3.87 -2.20
N SER A 606 -34.14 4.89 -2.01
CA SER A 606 -34.33 5.98 -3.00
C SER A 606 -33.06 6.77 -3.32
N ASP A 607 -32.03 6.65 -2.49
CA ASP A 607 -30.77 7.35 -2.64
C ASP A 607 -29.81 6.62 -3.60
N TRP A 608 -30.09 5.37 -3.97
CA TRP A 608 -29.36 4.66 -5.03
C TRP A 608 -29.90 5.09 -6.40
N LYS A 609 -29.21 6.02 -7.05
CA LYS A 609 -29.60 6.59 -8.33
C LYS A 609 -28.38 7.07 -9.13
N PRO A 610 -28.48 7.19 -10.45
CA PRO A 610 -27.38 7.70 -11.28
C PRO A 610 -27.00 9.14 -10.90
N ALA A 611 -25.70 9.44 -10.95
CA ALA A 611 -25.12 10.74 -10.58
C ALA A 611 -25.61 11.91 -11.47
N VAL A 612 -26.00 11.62 -12.71
CA VAL A 612 -26.58 12.58 -13.66
C VAL A 612 -27.96 12.05 -14.03
N LEU A 613 -29.01 12.80 -13.69
CA LEU A 613 -30.32 12.58 -14.31
C LEU A 613 -30.14 12.82 -15.81
N PRO A 614 -30.53 11.90 -16.71
CA PRO A 614 -30.63 12.22 -18.13
C PRO A 614 -31.40 13.54 -18.24
N SER A 615 -30.89 14.50 -19.00
CA SER A 615 -31.63 15.75 -19.20
C SER A 615 -33.05 15.39 -19.64
N GLU A 616 -34.06 16.11 -19.15
CA GLU A 616 -35.48 15.87 -19.48
C GLU A 616 -35.78 15.84 -21.00
N SER A 617 -34.80 16.18 -21.86
CA SER A 617 -34.84 15.96 -23.30
C SER A 617 -34.70 14.50 -23.75
N GLU A 618 -34.04 13.62 -22.98
CA GLU A 618 -33.84 12.20 -23.33
C GLU A 618 -34.93 11.29 -22.73
N ALA A 619 -35.59 11.70 -21.64
CA ALA A 619 -36.72 10.97 -21.06
C ALA A 619 -37.90 10.83 -22.06
N ASN A 620 -38.11 11.83 -22.92
CA ASN A 620 -39.15 11.79 -23.95
C ASN A 620 -38.84 10.88 -25.15
N THR A 621 -37.62 10.32 -25.24
CA THR A 621 -37.28 9.39 -26.33
C THR A 621 -37.52 7.93 -25.94
N TYR A 622 -37.47 7.59 -24.64
CA TYR A 622 -37.68 6.22 -24.16
C TYR A 622 -39.17 5.87 -23.93
N ASP A 623 -40.02 6.84 -23.61
CA ASP A 623 -41.48 6.60 -23.51
C ASP A 623 -42.16 6.34 -24.87
N ASN A 624 -41.50 6.69 -25.99
CA ASN A 624 -42.03 6.44 -27.35
C ASN A 624 -41.61 5.08 -27.94
N LEU A 625 -40.77 4.30 -27.25
CA LEU A 625 -40.36 2.95 -27.69
C LEU A 625 -41.04 1.81 -26.90
N ALA A 626 -41.96 2.14 -25.98
CA ALA A 626 -42.77 1.16 -25.26
C ALA A 626 -44.12 0.83 -25.95
N TYR A 627 -44.37 1.37 -27.16
CA TYR A 627 -45.61 1.15 -27.93
C TYR A 627 -45.39 0.74 -29.40
N LEU A 628 -44.25 0.13 -29.72
CA LEU A 628 -44.01 -0.65 -30.95
C LEU A 628 -43.16 -1.87 -30.60
#